data_AF-A8FXE1-F1
#
_entry.id   AF-A8FXE1-F1
#
_cell.length_a   1.000
_cell.length_b   1.000
_cell.length_c   1.000
_cell.angle_alpha   90.00
_cell.angle_beta   90.00
_cell.angle_gamma   90.00
#
_symmetry.space_group_name_H-M   'P 1'
#
loop_
_entity.id
_entity.type
_entity.pdbx_description
1 polymer ?
#
loop_
_entity_poly.entity_id
_entity_poly.type
_entity_poly.pdbx_seq_one_letter_code
_entity_poly.pdbx_strand_id
1 'polypeptide(L)' 'MADVSQSASLSSIAAYLKLTHNCDEQAALKEAKEVMHNLVTMRQKGFITGWYFDEHGHLELLPSDSLIKHITPEK' A
#
# COMPACT_ATOMS: atom_id res chain seq x y z
N MET A 1 4.39 -14.85 -13.32
CA MET A 1 3.83 -15.36 -12.05
C MET A 1 4.19 -14.35 -10.98
N ALA A 2 3.36 -13.31 -10.80
CA ALA A 2 3.55 -12.34 -9.74
C ALA A 2 3.04 -12.99 -8.45
N ASP A 3 3.97 -13.50 -7.67
CA ASP A 3 3.72 -14.13 -6.38
C ASP A 3 3.13 -13.07 -5.45
N VAL A 4 1.83 -13.16 -5.21
CA VAL A 4 1.02 -12.28 -4.32
C VAL A 4 1.45 -12.36 -2.84
N SER A 5 2.64 -12.87 -2.52
CA SER A 5 3.14 -13.05 -1.14
C SER A 5 3.97 -11.90 -0.58
N GLN A 6 4.36 -10.90 -1.37
CA GLN A 6 5.24 -9.83 -0.89
C GLN A 6 4.48 -8.54 -0.67
N SER A 7 3.87 -8.41 0.51
CA SER A 7 3.56 -7.08 1.06
C SER A 7 4.78 -6.20 0.86
N ALA A 8 4.63 -5.10 0.14
CA ALA A 8 5.73 -4.18 -0.14
C ALA A 8 6.49 -3.87 1.15
N SER A 9 7.80 -4.13 1.16
CA SER A 9 8.64 -3.88 2.33
C SER A 9 8.75 -2.38 2.58
N LEU A 10 9.01 -1.98 3.83
CA LEU A 10 9.22 -0.57 4.20
C LEU A 10 10.23 0.13 3.29
N SER A 11 11.32 -0.57 2.96
CA SER A 11 12.38 -0.09 2.06
C SER A 11 11.86 0.21 0.65
N SER A 12 10.94 -0.60 0.13
CA SER A 12 10.34 -0.41 -1.19
C SER A 12 9.41 0.80 -1.21
N ILE A 13 8.62 1.00 -0.14
CA ILE A 13 7.76 2.19 0.04
C ILE A 13 8.62 3.46 0.16
N ALA A 14 9.71 3.42 0.92
CA ALA A 14 10.64 4.54 1.06
C ALA A 14 11.31 4.88 -0.28
N ALA A 15 11.73 3.88 -1.06
CA ALA A 15 12.29 4.08 -2.39
C ALA A 15 11.28 4.73 -3.35
N TYR A 16 10.02 4.28 -3.32
CA TYR A 16 8.93 4.88 -4.11
C TYR A 16 8.67 6.34 -3.73
N LEU A 17 8.60 6.67 -2.44
CA LEU A 17 8.41 8.03 -1.96
C LEU A 17 9.57 8.94 -2.34
N LYS A 18 10.81 8.42 -2.26
CA LYS A 18 12.01 9.14 -2.69
C LYS A 18 11.98 9.43 -4.20
N LEU A 19 11.56 8.48 -5.02
CA LEU A 19 11.41 8.66 -6.48
C LEU A 19 10.29 9.65 -6.82
N THR A 20 9.15 9.56 -6.13
CA THR A 20 7.95 10.35 -6.44
C THR A 20 8.05 11.79 -5.91
N HIS A 21 8.59 11.98 -4.71
CA HIS A 21 8.63 13.29 -4.04
C HIS A 21 10.00 13.98 -4.10
N ASN A 22 11.05 13.30 -4.59
CA ASN A 22 12.43 13.81 -4.61
C ASN A 22 12.88 14.31 -3.23
N CYS A 23 12.40 13.63 -2.18
CA CYS A 23 12.61 14.00 -0.78
C CYS A 23 13.86 13.33 -0.19
N ASP A 24 14.37 13.92 0.88
CA ASP A 24 15.49 13.39 1.66
C ASP A 24 15.18 11.98 2.20
N GLU A 25 16.20 11.14 2.28
CA GLU A 25 16.05 9.73 2.65
C GLU A 25 15.41 9.56 4.03
N GLN A 26 15.74 10.44 4.98
CA GLN A 26 15.13 10.42 6.31
C GLN A 26 13.63 10.76 6.27
N ALA A 27 13.24 11.72 5.43
CA ALA A 27 11.84 12.11 5.25
C ALA A 27 11.05 10.97 4.60
N ALA A 28 11.59 10.38 3.52
CA ALA A 28 10.98 9.25 2.84
C ALA A 28 10.78 8.04 3.76
N LEU A 29 11.73 7.77 4.66
CA LEU A 29 11.64 6.65 5.59
C LEU A 29 10.61 6.91 6.71
N LYS A 30 10.48 8.16 7.16
CA LYS A 30 9.43 8.57 8.11
C LYS A 30 8.05 8.40 7.49
N GLU A 31 7.85 8.93 6.29
CA GLU A 31 6.57 8.79 5.58
C GLU A 31 6.26 7.33 5.23
N ALA A 32 7.25 6.55 4.81
CA ALA A 32 7.08 5.11 4.56
C ALA A 32 6.60 4.34 5.79
N LYS A 33 7.06 4.72 6.99
CA LYS A 33 6.59 4.12 8.25
C LYS A 33 5.13 4.44 8.51
N GLU A 34 4.72 5.69 8.29
CA GLU A 34 3.33 6.11 8.44
C GLU A 34 2.42 5.39 7.43
N VAL A 35 2.84 5.32 6.16
CA VAL A 35 2.14 4.58 5.11
C VAL A 35 2.00 3.10 5.51
N MET A 36 3.08 2.43 5.89
CA MET A 36 3.07 1.04 6.34
C MET A 36 2.12 0.82 7.53
N HIS A 37 2.16 1.71 8.52
CA HIS A 37 1.26 1.62 9.68
C HIS A 37 -0.20 1.75 9.25
N ASN A 38 -0.49 2.65 8.30
CA ASN A 38 -1.84 2.85 7.79
C ASN A 38 -2.32 1.64 6.97
N LEU A 39 -1.47 1.06 6.12
CA LEU A 39 -1.74 -0.17 5.36
C LEU A 39 -2.08 -1.35 6.28
N VAL A 40 -1.27 -1.57 7.31
CA VAL A 40 -1.52 -2.61 8.31
C VAL A 40 -2.83 -2.35 9.05
N THR A 41 -3.10 -1.11 9.44
CA THR A 41 -4.37 -0.73 10.08
C THR A 41 -5.55 -0.99 9.16
N MET A 42 -5.44 -0.64 7.87
CA MET A 42 -6.48 -0.91 6.88
C MET A 42 -6.72 -2.40 6.70
N ARG A 43 -5.66 -3.22 6.70
CA ARG A 43 -5.76 -4.68 6.64
C ARG A 43 -6.44 -5.26 7.88
N GLN A 44 -6.06 -4.80 9.07
CA GLN A 44 -6.66 -5.24 10.33
C GLN A 44 -8.15 -4.87 10.44
N LYS A 45 -8.53 -3.70 9.93
CA LYS A 45 -9.94 -3.28 9.85
C LYS A 45 -10.72 -4.00 8.74
N GLY A 46 -10.06 -4.82 7.93
CA GLY A 46 -10.69 -5.54 6.83
C GLY A 46 -10.98 -4.68 5.60
N PHE A 47 -10.37 -3.49 5.49
CA PHE A 47 -10.53 -2.63 4.33
C PHE A 47 -9.76 -3.16 3.10
N ILE A 48 -8.52 -3.61 3.31
CA ILE A 48 -7.69 -4.18 2.26
C ILE A 48 -7.26 -5.60 2.64
N THR A 49 -7.09 -6.46 1.65
CA THR A 49 -6.54 -7.82 1.84
C THR A 49 -5.01 -7.79 1.78
N GLY A 50 -4.45 -6.84 1.03
CA GLY A 50 -3.02 -6.66 0.85
C GLY A 50 -2.69 -5.40 0.04
N TRP A 51 -1.42 -5.25 -0.30
CA TRP A 51 -0.89 -4.19 -1.15
C TRP A 51 0.36 -4.71 -1.86
N TYR A 52 0.61 -4.22 -3.08
CA TYR A 52 1.71 -4.66 -3.94
C TYR A 52 2.25 -3.49 -4.77
N PHE A 53 3.41 -3.68 -5.39
CA PHE A 53 3.91 -2.78 -6.42
C PHE A 53 3.54 -3.35 -7.80
N ASP A 54 2.83 -2.57 -8.59
CA ASP A 54 2.48 -2.93 -9.97
C ASP A 54 3.71 -2.85 -10.89
N GLU A 55 3.60 -3.33 -12.13
CA GLU A 55 4.66 -3.31 -13.15
C GLU A 55 5.22 -1.91 -13.42
N HIS A 56 4.42 -0.87 -13.17
CA HIS A 56 4.84 0.52 -13.27
C HIS A 56 5.59 1.04 -12.03
N GLY A 57 5.76 0.22 -10.98
CA GLY A 57 6.39 0.59 -9.73
C GLY A 57 5.50 1.44 -8.82
N HIS A 58 4.19 1.49 -9.08
CA HIS A 58 3.21 2.16 -8.22
C HIS A 58 2.69 1.23 -7.13
N LEU A 59 2.52 1.78 -5.93
CA LEU A 59 1.91 1.05 -4.81
C LEU A 59 0.39 0.94 -5.05
N GLU A 60 -0.07 -0.28 -5.29
CA GLU A 60 -1.48 -0.61 -5.42
C GLU A 60 -2.01 -1.32 -4.19
N LEU A 61 -3.27 -1.03 -3.87
CA LEU A 61 -4.00 -1.57 -2.74
C LEU A 61 -4.98 -2.62 -3.23
N LEU A 62 -5.00 -3.79 -2.59
CA LEU A 62 -6.00 -4.82 -2.86
C LEU A 62 -7.17 -4.65 -1.91
N PRO A 63 -8.31 -4.07 -2.33
CA PRO A 63 -9.47 -3.93 -1.47
C PRO A 63 -10.02 -5.30 -1.04
N SER A 64 -10.63 -5.35 0.13
CA SER A 64 -11.37 -6.52 0.59
C SER A 64 -12.76 -6.59 -0.02
N ASP A 65 -13.23 -7.81 -0.30
CA ASP A 65 -14.60 -8.09 -0.79
C ASP A 65 -15.68 -7.47 0.10
N SER A 66 -15.45 -7.49 1.43
CA SER A 66 -16.34 -6.84 2.41
C SER A 66 -16.43 -5.33 2.23
N LEU A 67 -15.35 -4.67 1.80
CA LEU A 67 -15.38 -3.23 1.51
C LEU A 67 -16.12 -2.99 0.20
N ILE A 68 -15.83 -3.77 -0.84
CA ILE A 68 -16.48 -3.65 -2.17
C ILE A 68 -18.01 -3.70 -2.03
N LYS A 69 -18.53 -4.57 -1.17
CA LYS A 69 -19.98 -4.64 -0.85
C LYS A 69 -20.54 -3.40 -0.14
N HIS A 70 -19.71 -2.65 0.60
CA HIS A 70 -20.10 -1.41 1.28
C HIS A 70 -20.00 -0.16 0.40
N ILE A 71 -19.10 -0.12 -0.59
CA ILE A 71 -18.92 1.01 -1.53
C ILE A 71 -19.69 0.85 -2.84
N THR A 72 -20.22 -0.35 -3.13
CA THR A 72 -21.15 -0.54 -4.24
C THR A 72 -22.56 -0.40 -3.68
N PRO A 73 -23.22 0.78 -3.75
CA PRO A 73 -24.65 0.81 -3.52
C PRO A 73 -25.30 -0.08 -4.58
N GLU A 74 -25.92 -1.18 -4.12
CA GLU A 74 -26.84 -1.96 -4.94
C GLU A 74 -27.82 -0.98 -5.59
N LYS A 75 -27.82 -0.96 -6.92
CA LYS A 75 -28.73 -0.16 -7.72
C LYS A 75 -29.88 -1.03 -8.21
#